data_AF-A0A858Q6V3-F1
#
_entry.id   AF-A0A858Q6V3-F1
#
_cell.length_a   1.000
_cell.length_b   1.000
_cell.length_c   1.000
_cell.angle_alpha   90.00
_cell.angle_beta   90.00
_cell.angle_gamma   90.00
#
_symmetry.space_group_name_H-M   'P 1'
#
loop_
_entity.id
_entity.type
_entity.pdbx_description
1 polymer ?
#
loop_
_entity_poly.entity_id
_entity_poly.type
_entity_poly.pdbx_seq_one_letter_code
_entity_poly.pdbx_strand_id
1 'polypeptide(L)'
;MQRPSDDRLQIPLSALNQYAYCPRRCFLIHGEGEFRDNVHTVSGTLEHEQVDRQAGESKAGVRVEYALPVWSDALGLSGRCDVVEFHPDGAIYPVEYKHGKRKQWDNDDLQLTAQALCLEEMTGKPVTTGAIFHQQSKRRREVAFDDNLRRAVKSAVVAVQALLSSAACPPPLCGIDARRCGECSLRGICQPELIGSDRELEQLSQTLFEPEEELP
;
A
#
# COMPACT_ATOMS: atom_id res chain seq x y z
N MET A 1 -12.86 -5.65 -31.98
CA MET A 1 -11.93 -6.57 -31.29
C MET A 1 -12.47 -6.75 -29.88
N GLN A 2 -13.15 -7.86 -29.62
CA GLN A 2 -13.66 -8.18 -28.29
C GLN A 2 -12.47 -8.57 -27.40
N ARG A 3 -12.29 -7.86 -26.28
CA ARG A 3 -11.33 -8.20 -25.24
C ARG A 3 -11.62 -9.62 -24.76
N PRO A 4 -10.63 -10.52 -24.62
CA PRO A 4 -10.85 -11.74 -23.88
C PRO A 4 -11.26 -11.34 -22.46
N SER A 5 -12.42 -11.82 -22.02
CA SER A 5 -12.90 -11.66 -20.65
C SER A 5 -12.04 -12.54 -19.73
N ASP A 6 -10.86 -12.05 -19.36
CA ASP A 6 -10.17 -12.57 -18.17
C ASP A 6 -10.88 -11.92 -16.99
N ASP A 7 -11.82 -12.64 -16.39
CA ASP A 7 -12.65 -12.22 -15.24
C ASP A 7 -11.81 -12.15 -13.94
N ARG A 8 -10.56 -11.68 -14.04
CA ARG A 8 -9.66 -11.47 -12.92
C ARG A 8 -10.04 -10.18 -12.22
N LEU A 9 -10.24 -10.28 -10.92
CA LEU A 9 -10.45 -9.13 -10.06
C LEU A 9 -9.27 -8.15 -10.20
N GLN A 10 -9.57 -6.97 -10.72
CA GLN A 10 -8.64 -5.86 -10.78
C GLN A 10 -8.50 -5.27 -9.37
N ILE A 11 -7.29 -5.33 -8.82
CA ILE A 11 -6.99 -4.78 -7.49
C ILE A 11 -6.09 -3.53 -7.62
N PRO A 12 -6.29 -2.52 -6.76
CA PRO A 12 -5.44 -1.35 -6.77
C PRO A 12 -4.04 -1.68 -6.25
N LEU A 13 -3.00 -1.08 -6.83
CA LEU A 13 -1.60 -1.26 -6.41
C LEU A 13 -1.38 -0.98 -4.91
N SER A 14 -2.11 -0.01 -4.36
CA SER A 14 -2.07 0.31 -2.93
C SER A 14 -2.53 -0.85 -2.05
N ALA A 15 -3.38 -1.76 -2.54
CA ALA A 15 -3.81 -2.93 -1.80
C ALA A 15 -2.66 -3.87 -1.43
N LEU A 16 -1.65 -3.99 -2.30
CA LEU A 16 -0.45 -4.78 -2.02
C LEU A 16 0.34 -4.20 -0.84
N ASN A 17 0.45 -2.87 -0.78
CA ASN A 17 1.08 -2.18 0.35
C ASN A 17 0.30 -2.43 1.64
N GLN A 18 -1.03 -2.27 1.60
CA GLN A 18 -1.88 -2.50 2.78
C GLN A 18 -1.81 -3.95 3.24
N TYR A 19 -1.82 -4.91 2.32
CA TYR A 19 -1.76 -6.34 2.60
C TYR A 19 -0.44 -6.74 3.24
N ALA A 20 0.68 -6.29 2.68
CA ALA A 20 2.02 -6.53 3.24
C ALA A 20 2.19 -5.94 4.64
N TYR A 21 1.48 -4.83 4.94
CA TYR A 21 1.44 -4.28 6.28
C TYR A 21 0.58 -5.14 7.22
N CYS A 22 -0.67 -5.43 6.83
CA CYS A 22 -1.64 -6.24 7.57
C CYS A 22 -2.79 -6.70 6.63
N PRO A 23 -3.05 -8.02 6.50
CA PRO A 23 -4.17 -8.53 5.70
C PRO A 23 -5.53 -7.97 6.12
N ARG A 24 -5.79 -7.87 7.44
CA ARG A 24 -7.02 -7.26 7.96
C ARG A 24 -7.16 -5.80 7.53
N ARG A 25 -6.08 -5.02 7.59
CA ARG A 25 -6.08 -3.62 7.12
C ARG A 25 -6.40 -3.52 5.63
N CYS A 26 -5.84 -4.40 4.80
CA CYS A 26 -6.17 -4.48 3.38
C CYS A 26 -7.67 -4.75 3.18
N PHE A 27 -8.22 -5.73 3.90
CA PHE A 27 -9.64 -6.07 3.82
C PHE A 27 -10.56 -4.92 4.24
N LEU A 28 -10.26 -4.25 5.37
CA LEU A 28 -11.05 -3.10 5.81
C LEU A 28 -11.06 -2.00 4.73
N ILE A 29 -9.90 -1.64 4.18
CA ILE A 29 -9.78 -0.55 3.19
C ILE A 29 -10.43 -0.91 1.84
N HIS A 30 -10.12 -2.11 1.32
CA HIS A 30 -10.42 -2.47 -0.07
C HIS A 30 -11.61 -3.43 -0.21
N GLY A 31 -11.95 -4.18 0.84
CA GLY A 31 -13.10 -5.08 0.87
C GLY A 31 -14.35 -4.40 1.43
N GLU A 32 -14.24 -3.77 2.61
CA GLU A 32 -15.37 -3.09 3.26
C GLU A 32 -15.52 -1.62 2.86
N GLY A 33 -14.53 -1.05 2.15
CA GLY A 33 -14.57 0.35 1.73
C GLY A 33 -14.30 1.34 2.85
N GLU A 34 -13.73 0.89 3.97
CA GLU A 34 -13.34 1.73 5.11
C GLU A 34 -12.16 2.62 4.73
N PHE A 35 -12.46 3.76 4.11
CA PHE A 35 -11.53 4.86 3.92
C PHE A 35 -11.73 5.88 5.03
N ARG A 36 -10.83 5.91 6.01
CA ARG A 36 -10.61 7.16 6.74
C ARG A 36 -9.95 8.11 5.77
N ASP A 37 -10.61 9.23 5.47
CA ASP A 37 -10.02 10.37 4.77
C ASP A 37 -8.63 10.63 5.36
N ASN A 38 -7.59 10.21 4.63
CA ASN A 38 -6.30 10.79 4.84
C ASN A 38 -6.47 12.23 4.38
N VAL A 39 -6.31 13.16 5.31
CA VAL A 39 -6.27 14.63 5.13
C VAL A 39 -5.08 15.06 4.21
N HIS A 40 -4.60 14.16 3.35
CA HIS A 40 -3.42 14.29 2.50
C HIS A 40 -3.73 14.22 1.01
N THR A 41 -4.97 13.88 0.62
CA THR A 41 -5.36 13.76 -0.80
C THR A 41 -5.34 15.12 -1.53
N VAL A 42 -5.38 16.24 -0.81
CA VAL A 42 -5.31 17.59 -1.40
C VAL A 42 -3.89 18.19 -1.34
N SER A 43 -3.01 17.70 -0.46
CA SER A 43 -1.64 18.22 -0.33
C SER A 43 -0.65 17.57 -1.31
N GLY A 44 -0.87 16.30 -1.65
CA GLY A 44 0.03 15.53 -2.52
C GLY A 44 0.19 16.13 -3.92
N THR A 45 -0.89 16.62 -4.53
CA THR A 45 -0.83 17.15 -5.91
C THR A 45 -0.05 18.47 -6.02
N LEU A 46 -0.12 19.33 -5.01
CA LEU A 46 0.52 20.66 -5.02
C LEU A 46 1.97 20.63 -4.53
N GLU A 47 2.31 19.75 -3.58
CA GLU A 47 3.69 19.60 -3.12
C GLU A 47 4.59 18.88 -4.14
N HIS A 48 4.04 17.98 -4.96
CA HIS A 48 4.80 17.28 -6.01
C HIS A 48 5.30 18.24 -7.11
N GLU A 49 4.50 19.24 -7.50
CA GLU A 49 4.89 20.20 -8.55
C GLU A 49 5.95 21.23 -8.10
N GLN A 50 6.02 21.56 -6.81
CA GLN A 50 6.92 22.59 -6.28
C GLN A 50 8.25 22.06 -5.78
N VAL A 51 8.28 20.88 -5.14
CA VAL A 51 9.53 20.32 -4.58
C VAL A 51 10.48 19.84 -5.67
N ASP A 52 9.97 19.28 -6.77
CA ASP A 52 10.81 18.75 -7.84
C ASP A 52 11.32 19.80 -8.82
N ARG A 53 10.64 20.95 -8.93
CA ARG A 53 11.19 22.11 -9.66
C ARG A 53 12.48 22.65 -9.01
N GLN A 54 12.74 22.30 -7.75
CA GLN A 54 13.97 22.66 -7.02
C GLN A 54 14.95 21.49 -6.82
N ALA A 55 14.52 20.23 -6.95
CA ALA A 55 15.37 19.05 -6.76
C ALA A 55 15.94 18.46 -8.08
N GLY A 56 15.37 18.82 -9.22
CA GLY A 56 15.83 18.39 -10.53
C GLY A 56 15.85 19.56 -11.50
N GLU A 57 16.94 20.34 -11.50
CA GLU A 57 17.41 20.89 -12.77
C GLU A 57 17.35 19.76 -13.79
N SER A 58 16.57 19.94 -14.86
CA SER A 58 16.36 18.99 -15.93
C SER A 58 17.70 18.40 -16.38
N LYS A 59 18.09 17.26 -15.79
CA LYS A 59 19.29 16.54 -16.18
C LYS A 59 19.08 16.16 -17.65
N ALA A 60 20.01 16.61 -18.50
CA ALA A 60 20.08 16.43 -19.94
C ALA A 60 19.13 15.35 -20.52
N GLY A 61 17.94 15.75 -20.96
CA GLY A 61 17.04 14.92 -21.76
C GLY A 61 16.17 13.89 -21.03
N VAL A 62 16.14 13.86 -19.68
CA VAL A 62 15.20 12.98 -18.95
C VAL A 62 13.78 13.54 -19.02
N ARG A 63 12.83 12.73 -19.52
CA ARG A 63 11.39 13.08 -19.50
C ARG A 63 10.77 12.55 -18.22
N VAL A 64 10.07 13.39 -17.48
CA VAL A 64 9.42 13.03 -16.21
C VAL A 64 7.91 13.10 -16.37
N GLU A 65 7.23 12.01 -16.02
CA GLU A 65 5.77 11.94 -15.97
C GLU A 65 5.33 11.85 -14.51
N TYR A 66 4.38 12.69 -14.12
CA TYR A 66 3.82 12.72 -12.77
C TYR A 66 2.44 12.06 -12.76
N ALA A 67 2.11 11.43 -11.63
CA ALA A 67 0.80 10.81 -11.41
C ALA A 67 0.39 9.86 -12.56
N LEU A 68 1.36 9.16 -13.15
CA LEU A 68 1.17 8.33 -14.33
C LEU A 68 0.26 7.14 -13.99
N PRO A 69 -0.91 6.99 -14.62
CA PRO A 69 -1.76 5.81 -14.46
C PRO A 69 -1.04 4.59 -15.04
N VAL A 70 -1.06 3.48 -14.30
CA VAL A 70 -0.42 2.22 -14.70
C VAL A 70 -1.34 1.04 -14.44
N TRP A 71 -1.22 0.00 -15.27
CA TRP A 71 -2.00 -1.23 -15.13
C TRP A 71 -1.26 -2.45 -15.68
N SER A 72 -1.70 -3.63 -15.25
CA SER A 72 -1.30 -4.93 -15.76
C SER A 72 -2.55 -5.79 -15.84
N ASP A 73 -2.98 -6.10 -17.06
CA ASP A 73 -4.10 -7.02 -17.27
C ASP A 73 -3.68 -8.44 -16.87
N ALA A 74 -2.42 -8.81 -17.14
CA ALA A 74 -1.89 -10.13 -16.79
C ALA A 74 -1.89 -10.41 -15.28
N LEU A 75 -1.64 -9.39 -14.45
CA LEU A 75 -1.64 -9.51 -12.99
C LEU A 75 -2.97 -9.09 -12.36
N GLY A 76 -3.86 -8.43 -13.10
CA GLY A 76 -5.07 -7.84 -12.52
C GLY A 76 -4.75 -6.65 -11.60
N LEU A 77 -3.80 -5.80 -11.98
CA LEU A 77 -3.34 -4.65 -11.21
C LEU A 77 -3.68 -3.34 -11.91
N SER A 78 -4.07 -2.34 -11.14
CA SER A 78 -4.21 -0.96 -11.62
C SER A 78 -3.85 0.05 -10.55
N GLY A 79 -3.44 1.26 -10.95
CA GLY A 79 -3.16 2.34 -10.01
C GLY A 79 -2.36 3.45 -10.66
N ARG A 80 -1.46 4.04 -9.88
CA ARG A 80 -0.69 5.22 -10.26
C ARG A 80 0.74 5.11 -9.75
N CYS A 81 1.69 5.60 -10.54
CA CYS A 81 3.04 5.96 -10.10
C CYS A 81 3.08 7.45 -9.77
N ASP A 82 3.70 7.83 -8.65
CA ASP A 82 3.84 9.25 -8.31
C ASP A 82 4.69 9.98 -9.33
N VAL A 83 5.86 9.42 -9.66
CA VAL A 83 6.78 9.93 -10.67
C VAL A 83 7.37 8.77 -11.48
N VAL A 84 7.51 8.95 -12.78
CA VAL A 84 8.27 8.04 -13.65
C VAL A 84 9.26 8.84 -14.49
N GLU A 85 10.54 8.53 -14.33
CA GLU A 85 11.62 9.10 -15.11
C GLU A 85 11.89 8.21 -16.33
N PHE A 86 11.84 8.80 -17.53
CA PHE A 86 12.18 8.16 -18.80
C PHE A 86 13.52 8.74 -19.28
N HIS A 87 14.55 7.90 -19.24
CA HIS A 87 15.92 8.31 -19.56
C HIS A 87 16.21 8.20 -21.08
N PRO A 88 17.17 8.99 -21.60
CA PRO A 88 17.55 8.96 -23.03
C PRO A 88 18.07 7.61 -23.52
N ASP A 89 18.67 6.81 -22.64
CA ASP A 89 19.13 5.43 -22.93
C ASP A 89 17.97 4.41 -22.99
N GLY A 90 16.74 4.86 -22.74
CA GLY A 90 15.54 4.05 -22.76
C GLY A 90 15.17 3.45 -21.41
N ALA A 91 15.96 3.67 -20.35
CA ALA A 91 15.63 3.22 -19.00
C ALA A 91 14.37 3.92 -18.48
N ILE A 92 13.55 3.16 -17.76
CA ILE A 92 12.34 3.63 -17.08
C ILE A 92 12.58 3.47 -15.58
N TYR A 93 12.38 4.54 -14.82
CA TYR A 93 12.71 4.58 -13.40
C TYR A 93 11.53 5.16 -12.59
N PRO A 94 10.69 4.31 -11.98
CA PRO A 94 9.61 4.76 -11.12
C PRO A 94 10.14 5.27 -9.77
N VAL A 95 9.54 6.35 -9.28
CA VAL A 95 9.83 6.94 -7.97
C VAL A 95 8.54 7.09 -7.17
N GLU A 96 8.47 6.41 -6.02
CA GLU A 96 7.34 6.46 -5.08
C GLU A 96 7.65 7.44 -3.93
N TYR A 97 6.74 8.36 -3.66
CA TYR A 97 6.91 9.40 -2.65
C TYR A 97 6.30 8.94 -1.33
N LYS A 98 7.06 9.09 -0.24
CA LYS A 98 6.58 8.77 1.11
C LYS A 98 6.57 10.02 1.98
N HIS A 99 5.35 10.38 2.39
CA HIS A 99 5.10 11.35 3.45
C HIS A 99 5.31 10.70 4.82
N GLY A 100 6.25 11.21 5.62
CA GLY A 100 6.49 10.76 6.99
C GLY A 100 7.88 10.17 7.25
N LYS A 101 8.15 9.82 8.52
CA LYS A 101 9.40 9.17 8.93
C LYS A 101 9.50 7.79 8.29
N ARG A 102 10.73 7.38 7.95
CA ARG A 102 11.02 6.03 7.44
C ARG A 102 10.44 5.00 8.41
N LYS A 103 9.42 4.25 7.96
CA LYS A 103 8.91 3.10 8.70
C LYS A 103 9.83 1.91 8.44
N GLN A 104 9.89 0.98 9.40
CA GLN A 104 10.77 -0.18 9.35
C GLN A 104 10.27 -1.28 8.37
N TRP A 105 9.12 -1.08 7.73
CA TRP A 105 8.40 -2.13 7.02
C TRP A 105 8.63 -2.01 5.51
N ASP A 106 8.94 -3.13 4.85
CA ASP A 106 9.29 -3.19 3.42
C ASP A 106 8.04 -3.29 2.51
N ASN A 107 6.87 -2.86 2.99
CA ASN A 107 5.63 -2.87 2.21
C ASN A 107 5.68 -1.93 0.99
N ASP A 108 6.52 -0.90 1.07
CA ASP A 108 6.72 0.06 -0.03
C ASP A 108 7.46 -0.57 -1.22
N ASP A 109 8.40 -1.48 -0.98
CA ASP A 109 9.18 -2.16 -2.03
C ASP A 109 8.28 -3.05 -2.88
N LEU A 110 7.29 -3.68 -2.24
CA LEU A 110 6.31 -4.54 -2.91
C LEU A 110 5.42 -3.72 -3.86
N GLN A 111 4.93 -2.56 -3.42
CA GLN A 111 4.10 -1.68 -4.26
C GLN A 111 4.90 -1.09 -5.42
N LEU A 112 6.12 -0.60 -5.15
CA LEU A 112 6.98 -0.02 -6.18
C LEU A 112 7.39 -1.07 -7.23
N THR A 113 7.63 -2.32 -6.82
CA THR A 113 7.90 -3.42 -7.74
C THR A 113 6.67 -3.76 -8.57
N ALA A 114 5.47 -3.73 -7.99
CA ALA A 114 4.24 -3.94 -8.73
C ALA A 114 3.98 -2.84 -9.78
N GLN A 115 4.28 -1.57 -9.45
CA GLN A 115 4.30 -0.47 -10.42
C GLN A 115 5.28 -0.74 -11.57
N ALA A 116 6.49 -1.23 -11.26
CA ALA A 116 7.47 -1.59 -12.27
C ALA A 116 6.95 -2.68 -13.21
N LEU A 117 6.31 -3.73 -12.69
CA LEU A 117 5.71 -4.79 -13.50
C LEU A 117 4.59 -4.26 -14.42
N CYS A 118 3.76 -3.33 -13.95
CA CYS A 118 2.76 -2.67 -14.79
C CYS A 118 3.43 -1.85 -15.92
N LEU A 119 4.47 -1.08 -15.59
CA LEU A 119 5.22 -0.31 -16.58
C LEU A 119 5.87 -1.22 -17.63
N GLU A 120 6.42 -2.37 -17.23
CA GLU A 120 6.97 -3.36 -18.15
C GLU A 120 5.92 -3.86 -19.15
N GLU A 121 4.71 -4.21 -18.68
CA GLU A 121 3.62 -4.67 -19.53
C GLU A 121 3.16 -3.57 -20.51
N MET A 122 2.98 -2.34 -20.00
CA MET A 122 2.49 -1.22 -20.81
C MET A 122 3.49 -0.76 -21.87
N THR A 123 4.79 -0.83 -21.57
CA THR A 123 5.84 -0.27 -22.43
C THR A 123 6.60 -1.32 -23.24
N GLY A 124 6.49 -2.60 -22.86
CA GLY A 124 7.29 -3.69 -23.44
C GLY A 124 8.78 -3.59 -23.13
N LYS A 125 9.19 -2.76 -22.17
CA LYS A 125 10.59 -2.53 -21.78
C LYS A 125 10.83 -3.01 -20.35
N PRO A 126 12.02 -3.56 -20.04
CA PRO A 126 12.36 -3.96 -18.68
C PRO A 126 12.47 -2.73 -17.76
N VAL A 127 11.99 -2.90 -16.52
CA VAL A 127 12.11 -1.93 -15.44
C VAL A 127 12.82 -2.65 -14.30
N THR A 128 14.12 -2.39 -14.13
CA THR A 128 14.98 -3.17 -13.23
C THR A 128 15.18 -2.55 -11.86
N THR A 129 15.02 -1.22 -11.76
CA THR A 129 15.26 -0.46 -10.55
C THR A 129 14.28 0.71 -10.46
N GLY A 130 14.07 1.19 -9.24
CA GLY A 130 13.33 2.42 -8.94
C GLY A 130 13.75 2.98 -7.59
N ALA A 131 13.08 4.02 -7.12
CA ALA A 131 13.39 4.62 -5.82
C ALA A 131 12.16 4.90 -4.96
N ILE A 132 12.36 4.84 -3.66
CA ILE A 132 11.46 5.41 -2.67
C ILE A 132 12.08 6.72 -2.20
N PHE A 133 11.35 7.82 -2.40
CA PHE A 133 11.76 9.15 -1.98
C PHE A 133 11.11 9.54 -0.65
N HIS A 134 11.94 9.74 0.37
CA HIS A 134 11.49 10.19 1.69
C HIS A 134 11.56 11.72 1.77
N GLN A 135 10.40 12.38 1.78
CA GLN A 135 10.33 13.85 1.76
C GLN A 135 11.01 14.50 2.98
N GLN A 136 10.84 13.93 4.19
CA GLN A 136 11.41 14.50 5.41
C GLN A 136 12.95 14.53 5.39
N SER A 137 13.57 13.47 4.85
CA SER A 137 15.04 13.39 4.75
C SER A 137 15.59 13.88 3.42
N LYS A 138 14.73 14.15 2.42
CA LYS A 138 15.09 14.42 1.02
C LYS A 138 16.08 13.40 0.43
N ARG A 139 15.88 12.11 0.75
CA ARG A 139 16.76 11.01 0.31
C ARG A 139 15.98 10.00 -0.51
N ARG A 140 16.60 9.52 -1.59
CA ARG A 140 16.15 8.36 -2.38
C ARG A 140 16.78 7.09 -1.81
N ARG A 141 15.96 6.07 -1.58
CA ARG A 141 16.43 4.69 -1.39
C ARG A 141 16.15 3.94 -2.68
N GLU A 142 17.20 3.50 -3.33
CA GLU A 142 17.08 2.67 -4.52
C GLU A 142 16.59 1.26 -4.14
N VAL A 143 15.74 0.70 -4.99
CA VAL A 143 15.19 -0.64 -4.87
C VAL A 143 15.48 -1.36 -6.19
N ALA A 144 16.21 -2.47 -6.11
CA ALA A 144 16.39 -3.37 -7.24
C ALA A 144 15.23 -4.36 -7.30
N PHE A 145 14.59 -4.48 -8.46
CA PHE A 145 13.45 -5.37 -8.67
C PHE A 145 13.93 -6.77 -9.01
N ASP A 146 14.54 -7.44 -8.02
CA ASP A 146 15.06 -8.80 -8.17
C ASP A 146 13.95 -9.85 -8.30
N ASP A 147 14.33 -11.08 -8.63
CA ASP A 147 13.39 -12.18 -8.82
C ASP A 147 12.64 -12.57 -7.54
N ASN A 148 13.22 -12.32 -6.36
CA ASN A 148 12.56 -12.61 -5.09
C ASN A 148 11.40 -11.64 -4.88
N LEU A 149 11.64 -10.35 -5.08
CA LEU A 149 10.65 -9.29 -4.91
C LEU A 149 9.55 -9.39 -5.97
N ARG A 150 9.90 -9.70 -7.21
CA ARG A 150 8.94 -9.99 -8.28
C ARG A 150 8.04 -11.20 -7.95
N ARG A 151 8.62 -12.27 -7.39
CA ARG A 151 7.83 -13.42 -6.91
C ARG A 151 6.94 -13.03 -5.73
N ALA A 152 7.45 -12.23 -4.79
CA ALA A 152 6.66 -11.75 -3.66
C ALA A 152 5.44 -10.93 -4.13
N VAL A 153 5.60 -10.06 -5.14
CA VAL A 153 4.49 -9.32 -5.74
C VAL A 153 3.44 -10.27 -6.30
N LYS A 154 3.85 -11.23 -7.14
CA LYS A 154 2.92 -12.19 -7.74
C LYS A 154 2.16 -13.01 -6.68
N SER A 155 2.84 -13.46 -5.64
CA SER A 155 2.20 -14.15 -4.51
C SER A 155 1.23 -13.26 -3.75
N ALA A 156 1.61 -11.99 -3.51
CA ALA A 156 0.75 -11.03 -2.83
C ALA A 156 -0.50 -10.68 -3.65
N VAL A 157 -0.37 -10.55 -4.98
CA VAL A 157 -1.51 -10.35 -5.89
C VAL A 157 -2.54 -11.46 -5.72
N VAL A 158 -2.10 -12.73 -5.80
CA VAL A 158 -2.98 -13.89 -5.63
C VAL A 158 -3.64 -13.88 -4.25
N ALA A 159 -2.87 -13.60 -3.19
CA ALA A 159 -3.39 -13.57 -1.84
C ALA A 159 -4.40 -12.43 -1.61
N VAL A 160 -4.16 -11.25 -2.19
CA VAL A 160 -5.10 -10.11 -2.11
C VAL A 160 -6.36 -10.39 -2.92
N GLN A 161 -6.26 -10.96 -4.11
CA GLN A 161 -7.44 -11.35 -4.89
C GLN A 161 -8.28 -12.38 -4.13
N ALA A 162 -7.66 -13.39 -3.52
CA ALA A 162 -8.35 -14.36 -2.69
C ALA A 162 -8.99 -13.71 -1.44
N LEU A 163 -8.27 -12.81 -0.77
CA LEU A 163 -8.76 -12.07 0.37
C LEU A 163 -10.01 -11.23 0.03
N LEU A 164 -9.95 -10.46 -1.06
CA LEU A 164 -11.04 -9.56 -1.46
C LEU A 164 -12.22 -10.31 -2.10
N SER A 165 -11.97 -11.51 -2.63
CA SER A 165 -13.04 -12.42 -3.07
C SER A 165 -13.69 -13.16 -1.89
N SER A 166 -13.02 -13.23 -0.75
CA SER A 166 -13.58 -13.82 0.47
C SER A 166 -14.51 -12.82 1.16
N ALA A 167 -15.61 -13.29 1.74
CA ALA A 167 -16.47 -12.46 2.59
C ALA A 167 -15.98 -12.41 4.06
N ALA A 168 -14.76 -12.88 4.34
CA ALA A 168 -14.27 -13.09 5.70
C ALA A 168 -13.12 -12.14 6.04
N CYS A 169 -13.39 -11.20 6.95
CA CYS A 169 -12.37 -10.28 7.46
C CYS A 169 -11.32 -11.05 8.29
N PRO A 170 -10.02 -11.02 7.92
CA PRO A 170 -8.97 -11.73 8.66
C PRO A 170 -8.86 -11.27 10.10
N PRO A 171 -8.41 -12.11 11.05
CA PRO A 171 -8.19 -11.68 12.42
C PRO A 171 -7.10 -10.59 12.52
N PRO A 172 -7.07 -9.81 13.61
CA PRO A 172 -5.97 -8.90 13.88
C PRO A 172 -4.60 -9.59 13.92
N LEU A 173 -3.54 -8.80 13.71
CA LEU A 173 -2.17 -9.29 13.87
C LEU A 173 -1.91 -9.69 15.33
N CYS A 174 -1.25 -10.83 15.52
CA CYS A 174 -0.86 -11.37 16.82
C CYS A 174 0.66 -11.47 16.97
N GLY A 175 1.14 -11.80 18.18
CA GLY A 175 2.56 -12.02 18.44
C GLY A 175 3.42 -10.79 18.17
N ILE A 176 4.57 -11.00 17.51
CA ILE A 176 5.54 -9.93 17.24
C ILE A 176 4.97 -8.85 16.30
N ASP A 177 4.04 -9.21 15.41
CA ASP A 177 3.46 -8.29 14.43
C ASP A 177 2.35 -7.42 15.02
N ALA A 178 1.80 -7.76 16.20
CA ALA A 178 0.81 -6.94 16.90
C ALA A 178 1.33 -5.53 17.21
N ARG A 179 2.66 -5.34 17.30
CA ARG A 179 3.28 -4.01 17.46
C ARG A 179 2.93 -3.03 16.33
N ARG A 180 2.62 -3.54 15.13
CA ARG A 180 2.15 -2.72 14.00
C ARG A 180 0.81 -2.06 14.30
N CYS A 181 -0.06 -2.72 15.06
CA CYS A 181 -1.39 -2.20 15.37
C CYS A 181 -1.33 -0.83 16.07
N GLY A 182 -0.29 -0.57 16.88
CA GLY A 182 -0.11 0.72 17.57
C GLY A 182 0.05 1.93 16.64
N GLU A 183 0.64 1.74 15.45
CA GLU A 183 0.83 2.80 14.44
C GLU A 183 -0.22 2.74 13.31
N CYS A 184 -1.18 1.82 13.40
CA CYS A 184 -2.18 1.61 12.36
C CYS A 184 -3.26 2.69 12.43
N SER A 185 -3.45 3.45 11.35
CA SER A 185 -4.50 4.47 11.24
C SER A 185 -5.93 3.94 11.41
N LEU A 186 -6.13 2.64 11.21
CA LEU A 186 -7.42 1.97 11.37
C LEU A 186 -7.58 1.32 12.75
N ARG A 187 -6.65 1.48 13.70
CA ARG A 187 -6.76 0.83 15.02
C ARG A 187 -8.10 1.14 15.71
N GLY A 188 -8.59 2.38 15.62
CA GLY A 188 -9.87 2.77 16.21
C GLY A 188 -11.11 2.11 15.56
N ILE A 189 -11.01 1.69 14.30
CA ILE A 189 -12.07 0.94 13.60
C ILE A 189 -11.90 -0.56 13.84
N CYS A 190 -10.66 -1.03 13.71
CA CYS A 190 -10.28 -2.43 13.85
C CYS A 190 -10.48 -2.97 15.28
N GLN A 191 -10.21 -2.13 16.29
CA GLN A 191 -10.31 -2.43 17.73
C GLN A 191 -9.77 -3.84 18.08
N PRO A 192 -8.48 -4.10 17.78
CA PRO A 192 -7.93 -5.45 17.88
C PRO A 192 -8.00 -6.04 19.29
N GLU A 193 -8.09 -5.20 20.32
CA GLU A 193 -8.22 -5.60 21.73
C GLU A 193 -9.62 -6.12 22.09
N LEU A 194 -10.65 -5.83 21.28
CA LEU A 194 -12.00 -6.34 21.50
C LEU A 194 -12.27 -7.65 20.75
N ILE A 195 -11.53 -7.89 19.67
CA ILE A 195 -11.71 -9.07 18.83
C ILE A 195 -11.08 -10.28 19.52
N GLY A 196 -11.93 -11.17 20.04
CA GLY A 196 -11.54 -12.34 20.83
C GLY A 196 -11.73 -12.17 22.34
N SER A 197 -12.27 -11.04 22.79
CA SER A 197 -12.56 -10.73 24.20
C SER A 197 -13.97 -11.16 24.62
N ASP A 198 -14.62 -12.02 23.83
CA ASP A 198 -16.02 -12.43 24.00
C ASP A 198 -16.31 -12.91 25.43
N ARG A 199 -15.41 -13.74 25.98
CA ARG A 199 -15.57 -14.30 27.34
C ARG A 199 -15.45 -13.24 28.43
N GLU A 200 -14.58 -12.26 28.25
CA GLU A 200 -14.32 -11.20 29.23
C GLU A 200 -15.44 -10.17 29.20
N LEU A 201 -15.94 -9.83 28.00
CA LEU A 201 -17.14 -9.01 27.80
C LEU A 201 -18.39 -9.70 28.36
N GLU A 202 -18.53 -11.02 28.15
CA GLU A 202 -19.64 -11.80 28.69
C GLU A 202 -19.62 -11.79 30.23
N GLN A 203 -18.44 -11.93 30.85
CA GLN A 203 -18.28 -11.80 32.30
C GLN A 203 -18.61 -10.39 32.81
N LEU A 204 -18.09 -9.34 32.18
CA LEU A 204 -18.37 -7.94 32.56
C LEU A 204 -19.84 -7.57 32.35
N SER A 205 -20.50 -8.14 31.34
CA SER A 205 -21.92 -7.90 31.06
C SER A 205 -22.84 -8.43 32.17
N GLN A 206 -22.40 -9.48 32.89
CA GLN A 206 -23.18 -10.07 33.97
C GLN A 206 -23.28 -9.16 35.20
N THR A 207 -22.28 -8.29 35.42
CA THR A 207 -22.21 -7.39 36.58
C THR A 207 -22.41 -5.92 36.21
N LEU A 208 -22.76 -5.62 34.95
CA LEU A 208 -22.79 -4.25 34.39
C LEU A 208 -23.79 -3.31 35.08
N PHE A 209 -24.79 -3.88 35.77
CA PHE A 209 -25.84 -3.15 36.50
C PHE A 209 -25.80 -3.39 38.01
N GLU A 210 -24.79 -4.08 38.51
CA GLU A 210 -24.58 -4.22 39.95
C GLU A 210 -23.89 -2.93 40.43
N PRO A 211 -24.56 -2.11 41.27
CA PRO A 211 -23.92 -0.91 41.80
C PRO A 211 -22.71 -1.33 42.63
N GLU A 212 -21.56 -0.66 42.42
CA GLU A 212 -20.41 -0.81 43.31
C GLU A 212 -20.87 -0.44 44.72
N GLU A 213 -21.04 -1.42 45.60
CA GLU A 213 -21.31 -1.16 47.01
C GLU A 213 -20.14 -0.30 47.53
N GLU A 214 -20.45 0.92 47.99
CA GLU A 214 -19.47 1.81 48.62
C GLU A 214 -18.71 1.03 49.69
N LEU A 215 -17.43 0.74 49.41
CA LEU A 215 -16.54 0.08 50.35
C LEU A 215 -16.44 0.95 51.62
N PRO A 216 -16.72 0.39 52.83
CA PRO A 216 -16.61 1.12 54.09
C PRO A 216 -15.16 1.47 54.48
#